data_AF-A0A2U3AWR4-F1
#
_entry.id   AF-A0A2U3AWR4-F1
#
_cell.length_a   1.000
_cell.length_b   1.000
_cell.length_c   1.000
_cell.angle_alpha   90.00
_cell.angle_beta   90.00
_cell.angle_gamma   90.00
#
_symmetry.space_group_name_H-M   'P 1'
#
loop_
_entity.id
_entity.type
_entity.pdbx_description
1 polymer ?
#
loop_
_entity_poly.entity_id
_entity_poly.type
_entity_poly.pdbx_seq_one_letter_code
_entity_poly.pdbx_strand_id
1 'polypeptide(L)'
;MKITVLKIITLILLILSVGSIFIGYVSDFDDAEKLIGFGVIGLFIFVFPLFSYYRWKDRNVKDYMITKESLEKMRDYKEKKDA
;
A
#
# COMPACT_ATOMS: atom_id res chain seq x y z
N MET A 1 12.07 -2.42 13.30
CA MET A 1 11.74 -3.33 12.19
C MET A 1 12.07 -2.65 10.86
N LYS A 2 12.94 -3.23 10.01
CA LYS A 2 13.32 -2.62 8.71
C LYS A 2 12.09 -2.56 7.79
N ILE A 3 11.98 -1.49 6.98
CA ILE A 3 10.86 -1.31 6.02
C ILE A 3 10.74 -2.48 5.04
N THR A 4 11.86 -3.11 4.69
CA THR A 4 11.91 -4.35 3.89
C THR A 4 11.14 -5.51 4.54
N VAL A 5 11.22 -5.65 5.87
CA VAL A 5 10.49 -6.69 6.61
C VAL A 5 8.99 -6.42 6.57
N LEU A 6 8.59 -5.15 6.74
CA LEU A 6 7.18 -4.77 6.72
C LEU A 6 6.55 -4.99 5.32
N LYS A 7 7.30 -4.74 4.24
CA LYS A 7 6.90 -5.08 2.87
C LYS A 7 6.59 -6.57 2.70
N ILE A 8 7.48 -7.44 3.19
CA ILE A 8 7.32 -8.89 3.07
C ILE A 8 6.10 -9.35 3.87
N ILE A 9 5.92 -8.84 5.09
CA ILE A 9 4.77 -9.16 5.94
C ILE A 9 3.46 -8.76 5.25
N THR A 10 3.36 -7.54 4.72
CA THR A 10 2.14 -7.10 4.02
C THR A 10 1.86 -7.91 2.76
N LEU A 11 2.90 -8.32 2.02
CA LEU A 11 2.74 -9.19 0.85
C LEU A 11 2.20 -10.57 1.23
N ILE A 12 2.70 -11.18 2.31
CA ILE A 12 2.21 -12.47 2.80
C ILE A 12 0.74 -12.35 3.24
N LEU A 13 0.39 -11.31 4.00
CA LEU A 13 -0.99 -11.04 4.42
C LEU A 13 -1.92 -10.83 3.23
N LEU A 14 -1.48 -10.12 2.19
CA LEU A 14 -2.25 -9.96 0.95
C LEU A 14 -2.54 -11.32 0.29
N ILE A 15 -1.51 -12.16 0.13
CA ILE A 15 -1.64 -13.49 -0.50
C ILE A 15 -2.58 -14.37 0.33
N LEU A 16 -2.48 -14.34 1.66
CA LEU A 16 -3.37 -15.09 2.55
C LEU A 16 -4.82 -14.63 2.44
N SER A 17 -5.07 -13.32 2.44
CA SER A 17 -6.42 -12.76 2.27
C SER A 17 -7.02 -13.11 0.91
N VAL A 18 -6.26 -12.94 -0.18
CA VAL A 18 -6.70 -13.28 -1.54
C VAL A 18 -6.92 -14.79 -1.68
N GLY A 19 -6.02 -15.60 -1.11
CA GLY A 19 -6.16 -17.06 -1.07
C GLY A 19 -7.41 -17.51 -0.32
N SER A 20 -7.70 -16.90 0.84
CA SER A 20 -8.92 -17.19 1.61
C SER A 20 -10.19 -16.87 0.82
N ILE A 21 -10.21 -15.74 0.11
CA ILE A 21 -11.34 -15.36 -0.76
C ILE A 21 -11.47 -16.34 -1.92
N PHE A 22 -10.37 -16.71 -2.56
CA PHE A 22 -10.37 -17.63 -3.70
C PHE A 22 -10.84 -19.04 -3.29
N ILE A 23 -10.32 -19.56 -2.18
CA ILE A 23 -10.74 -20.86 -1.62
C ILE A 23 -12.21 -20.84 -1.24
N GLY A 24 -12.68 -19.76 -0.59
CA GLY A 24 -14.10 -19.60 -0.27
C GLY A 24 -14.99 -19.51 -1.51
N TYR A 25 -14.49 -19.01 -2.64
CA TYR A 25 -15.27 -18.93 -3.88
C TYR A 25 -15.32 -20.25 -4.67
N VAL A 26 -14.25 -21.05 -4.59
CA VAL A 26 -14.13 -22.33 -5.30
C VAL A 26 -14.72 -23.49 -4.50
N SER A 27 -14.77 -23.39 -3.17
CA SER A 27 -15.22 -24.47 -2.30
C SER A 27 -16.71 -24.36 -1.98
N ASP A 28 -17.43 -25.47 -2.11
CA ASP A 28 -18.87 -25.57 -1.84
C ASP A 28 -19.13 -25.94 -0.36
N PHE A 29 -18.54 -25.16 0.56
CA PHE A 29 -18.75 -25.32 2.00
C PHE A 29 -19.91 -24.43 2.46
N ASP A 30 -20.73 -24.92 3.40
CA ASP A 30 -21.80 -24.11 4.02
C ASP A 30 -21.27 -22.82 4.67
N ASP A 31 -20.00 -22.80 5.08
CA ASP A 31 -19.33 -21.65 5.71
C ASP A 31 -18.44 -20.83 4.74
N ALA A 32 -18.52 -21.08 3.43
CA ALA A 32 -17.72 -20.41 2.40
C ALA A 32 -17.80 -18.87 2.46
N GLU A 33 -19.00 -18.32 2.68
CA GLU A 33 -19.21 -16.87 2.78
C GLU A 33 -18.49 -16.25 3.99
N LYS A 34 -18.40 -16.99 5.11
CA LYS A 34 -17.68 -16.51 6.30
C LYS A 34 -16.17 -16.44 6.05
N LEU A 35 -15.61 -17.39 5.29
CA LEU A 35 -14.20 -17.38 4.87
C LEU A 35 -13.88 -16.21 3.94
N ILE A 36 -14.80 -15.88 3.03
CA ILE A 36 -14.68 -14.70 2.16
C ILE A 36 -14.71 -13.43 3.02
N GLY A 37 -15.71 -13.30 3.91
CA GLY A 37 -15.85 -12.17 4.81
C GLY A 37 -14.60 -11.95 5.69
N PHE A 38 -14.03 -13.03 6.23
CA PHE A 38 -12.80 -12.97 7.00
C PHE A 38 -11.60 -12.49 6.16
N GLY A 39 -11.47 -13.00 4.93
CA GLY A 39 -10.42 -12.57 3.99
C GLY A 39 -10.52 -11.08 3.67
N VAL A 40 -11.73 -10.57 3.43
CA VAL A 40 -12.00 -9.15 3.12
C VAL A 40 -11.71 -8.24 4.31
N ILE A 41 -12.17 -8.61 5.51
CA ILE A 41 -11.89 -7.86 6.75
C ILE A 41 -10.38 -7.84 7.02
N GLY A 42 -9.70 -8.97 6.81
CA GLY A 42 -8.25 -9.07 6.90
C GLY A 42 -7.53 -8.09 5.97
N LEU A 43 -8.03 -7.96 4.75
CA LEU A 43 -7.50 -7.07 3.72
C LEU A 43 -7.69 -5.59 4.12
N PHE A 44 -8.89 -5.22 4.57
CA PHE A 44 -9.22 -3.84 4.95
C PHE A 44 -8.56 -3.36 6.24
N ILE A 45 -8.51 -4.19 7.27
CA ILE A 45 -8.01 -3.77 8.59
C ILE A 45 -6.49 -3.94 8.69
N PHE A 46 -5.91 -4.96 8.07
CA PHE A 46 -4.48 -5.23 8.21
C PHE A 46 -3.69 -4.85 6.96
N VAL A 47 -4.05 -5.38 5.80
CA VAL A 47 -3.25 -5.21 4.58
C VAL A 47 -3.17 -3.74 4.17
N PHE A 48 -4.31 -3.05 4.04
CA PHE A 48 -4.33 -1.66 3.59
C PHE A 48 -3.60 -0.69 4.54
N PRO A 49 -3.83 -0.72 5.87
CA PRO A 49 -3.14 0.19 6.78
C PRO A 49 -1.63 -0.08 6.85
N LEU A 50 -1.21 -1.35 6.88
CA LEU A 50 0.23 -1.68 6.82
C LEU A 50 0.85 -1.21 5.51
N PHE A 51 0.17 -1.47 4.39
CA PHE A 51 0.60 -1.07 3.06
C PHE A 51 0.83 0.44 2.99
N SER A 52 -0.18 1.21 3.39
CA SER A 52 -0.11 2.66 3.38
C SER A 52 1.02 3.17 4.28
N TYR A 53 1.14 2.62 5.49
CA TYR A 53 2.15 3.03 6.46
C TYR A 53 3.58 2.85 5.94
N TYR A 54 3.95 1.64 5.48
CA TYR A 54 5.35 1.41 5.05
C TYR A 54 5.67 2.10 3.73
N ARG A 55 4.67 2.29 2.86
CA ARG A 55 4.84 2.96 1.57
C ARG A 55 5.10 4.46 1.75
N TRP A 56 4.49 5.05 2.77
CA TRP A 56 4.56 6.49 3.03
C TRP A 56 5.66 6.90 4.02
N LYS A 57 6.24 5.94 4.75
CA LYS A 57 7.24 6.20 5.79
C LYS A 57 8.46 7.03 5.36
N ASP A 58 8.91 6.89 4.13
CA ASP A 58 10.09 7.61 3.60
C ASP A 58 9.71 8.81 2.71
N ARG A 59 8.44 9.23 2.68
CA ARG A 59 7.96 10.33 1.83
C ARG A 59 7.74 11.58 2.66
N ASN A 60 8.33 12.70 2.24
CA ASN A 60 8.07 14.01 2.85
C ASN A 60 6.89 14.68 2.16
N VAL A 61 5.86 15.07 2.93
CA VAL A 61 4.66 15.76 2.41
C VAL A 61 5.01 17.06 1.69
N LYS A 62 6.05 17.76 2.14
CA LYS A 62 6.47 19.05 1.58
C LYS A 62 6.91 18.94 0.13
N ASP A 63 7.47 17.80 -0.27
CA ASP A 63 7.89 17.54 -1.66
C ASP A 63 6.70 17.43 -2.62
N TYR A 64 5.48 17.25 -2.08
CA TYR A 64 4.23 17.14 -2.84
C TYR A 64 3.37 18.41 -2.76
N MET A 65 3.80 19.44 -2.00
CA MET A 65 3.06 20.69 -1.89
C MET A 65 3.61 21.74 -2.85
N ILE A 66 2.70 22.47 -3.50
CA ILE A 66 3.05 23.68 -4.26
C ILE A 66 3.39 24.77 -3.25
N THR A 67 4.68 24.95 -3.00
CA THR A 67 5.25 25.98 -2.14
C THR A 67 6.17 26.85 -2.98
N LYS A 68 6.51 28.04 -2.49
CA LYS A 68 7.46 28.91 -3.20
C LYS A 68 8.79 28.19 -3.47
N GLU A 69 9.29 27.44 -2.49
CA GLU A 69 10.55 26.67 -2.61
C GLU A 69 10.46 25.56 -3.68
N SER A 70 9.33 24.83 -3.77
CA SER A 70 9.18 23.78 -4.78
C SER A 70 8.99 24.33 -6.19
N LEU A 71 8.29 25.46 -6.33
CA LEU A 71 8.18 26.21 -7.59
C LEU A 71 9.53 26.75 -8.06
N GLU A 72 10.34 27.26 -7.15
CA GLU A 72 11.68 27.79 -7.45
C GLU A 72 12.62 26.66 -7.88
N LYS A 73 12.64 25.53 -7.17
CA LYS A 73 13.38 24.31 -7.59
C LYS A 73 12.99 23.83 -8.99
N MET A 74 11.69 23.89 -9.34
CA MET A 74 11.22 23.52 -10.69
C MET A 74 11.71 24.50 -11.76
N ARG A 75 11.75 25.80 -11.47
CA ARG A 75 12.26 26.82 -12.38
C ARG A 75 13.77 26.67 -12.61
N ASP A 76 14.54 26.51 -11.53
CA ASP A 76 15.99 26.34 -11.59
C ASP A 76 16.39 25.06 -12.35
N TYR A 77 15.64 23.97 -12.17
CA TYR A 77 15.83 22.74 -12.92
C TYR A 77 15.60 22.96 -14.43
N LYS A 78 14.62 23.79 -14.79
CA LYS A 78 14.31 24.10 -16.19
C LYS A 78 15.39 24.98 -16.82
N GLU A 79 15.84 26.02 -16.13
CA GLU A 79 16.93 26.89 -16.60
C GLU A 79 18.24 26.12 -16.81
N LYS A 80 18.59 25.18 -15.93
CA LYS A 80 19.77 24.31 -16.12
C LYS A 80 19.65 23.30 -17.25
N LYS A 81 18.43 22.92 -17.62
CA LYS A 81 18.17 21.97 -18.70
C LYS A 81 18.20 22.64 -20.07
N ASP A 82 17.77 23.91 -20.12
CA ASP A 82 17.66 24.70 -21.34
C ASP A 82 18.95 25.53 -21.61
N ALA A 83 19.94 25.50 -20.71
CA ALA A 83 21.28 26.07 -20.84
C ALA A 83 22.32 25.04 -21.29
#